data_AF-A0A1Z4C3G4-F1
#
_entry.id   AF-A0A1Z4C3G4-F1
#
_cell.length_a   1.000
_cell.length_b   1.000
_cell.length_c   1.000
_cell.angle_alpha   90.00
_cell.angle_beta   90.00
_cell.angle_gamma   90.00
#
_symmetry.space_group_name_H-M   'P 1'
#
loop_
_entity.id
_entity.type
_entity.pdbx_description
1 polymer ?
#
loop_
_entity_poly.entity_id
_entity_poly.type
_entity_poly.pdbx_seq_one_letter_code
_entity_poly.pdbx_strand_id
1 'polypeptide(L)'
;MLRHLLRPISYLSIDHKLKWEVDWLYPLILAIFSTILLFGLKQFGQVSLYADNGIIAKILGFVQVLPGFYIAALAAIATFNKTDIDKIMPTPAPRIDIIVHGQSVAIELTRRRFLCSMFAFLTAESLMLIVLAIFAQSAYMPLKAIIQESWQVWVSGFFIMIFFLLFWQMIVASFWGLYYLGERLHQPDT
;
A
#
# COMPACT_ATOMS: atom_id res chain seq x y z
N MET A 1 -5.37 21.50 -8.51
CA MET A 1 -6.35 20.39 -8.50
C MET A 1 -5.68 19.01 -8.45
N LEU A 2 -4.82 18.64 -9.41
CA LEU A 2 -4.12 17.34 -9.44
C LEU A 2 -3.33 17.02 -8.14
N ARG A 3 -2.63 18.01 -7.58
CA ARG A 3 -1.93 17.88 -6.29
C ARG A 3 -2.86 17.50 -5.12
N HIS A 4 -4.14 17.88 -5.17
CA HIS A 4 -5.11 17.50 -4.14
C HIS A 4 -5.55 16.04 -4.29
N LEU A 5 -5.71 15.55 -5.52
CA LEU A 5 -6.06 14.16 -5.81
C LEU A 5 -4.95 13.18 -5.41
N LEU A 6 -3.68 13.59 -5.55
CA LEU A 6 -2.52 12.78 -5.19
C LEU A 6 -2.10 12.91 -3.71
N ARG A 7 -2.82 13.71 -2.90
CA ARG A 7 -2.47 13.87 -1.48
C ARG A 7 -2.46 12.58 -0.67
N PRO A 8 -3.33 11.58 -0.89
CA PRO A 8 -3.22 10.31 -0.16
C PRO A 8 -1.83 9.66 -0.32
N ILE A 9 -1.17 9.85 -1.46
CA ILE A 9 0.17 9.31 -1.74
C ILE A 9 1.27 10.05 -0.97
N SER A 10 0.99 11.25 -0.43
CA SER A 10 1.96 12.02 0.39
C SER A 10 2.38 11.30 1.68
N TYR A 11 1.68 10.24 2.10
CA TYR A 11 2.17 9.35 3.13
C TYR A 11 3.57 8.81 2.80
N LEU A 12 3.85 8.46 1.54
CA LEU A 12 5.16 7.92 1.14
C LEU A 12 6.29 8.95 1.30
N SER A 13 5.98 10.25 1.25
CA SER A 13 6.95 11.33 1.50
C SER A 13 7.22 11.61 2.99
N ILE A 14 6.59 10.90 3.92
CA ILE A 14 6.92 11.01 5.34
C ILE A 14 8.28 10.36 5.57
N ASP A 15 9.22 11.12 6.13
CA ASP A 15 10.58 10.68 6.44
C ASP A 15 10.64 10.08 7.84
N HIS A 16 11.02 8.80 7.90
CA HIS A 16 11.28 8.06 9.13
C HIS A 16 12.01 6.74 8.80
N LYS A 17 13.07 6.41 9.55
CA LYS A 17 13.91 5.23 9.27
C LYS A 17 13.12 3.91 9.20
N LEU A 18 12.30 3.62 10.23
CA LEU A 18 11.47 2.42 10.27
C LEU A 18 10.40 2.39 9.18
N LYS A 19 9.97 3.56 8.67
CA LYS A 19 8.93 3.63 7.66
C LYS A 19 9.43 3.13 6.31
N TRP A 20 10.69 3.40 5.96
CA TRP A 20 11.29 2.85 4.75
C TRP A 20 11.30 1.33 4.76
N GLU A 21 11.57 0.72 5.92
CA GLU A 21 11.56 -0.73 6.06
C GLU A 21 10.15 -1.31 5.84
N VAL A 22 9.14 -0.69 6.46
CA VAL A 22 7.72 -1.09 6.36
C VAL A 22 7.16 -0.87 4.97
N ASP A 23 7.41 0.29 4.35
CA ASP A 23 6.78 0.65 3.08
C ASP A 23 7.47 0.01 1.86
N TRP A 24 8.77 -0.32 1.95
CA TRP A 24 9.55 -0.78 0.79
C TRP A 24 10.35 -2.04 1.02
N LEU A 25 11.11 -2.16 2.12
CA LEU A 25 11.99 -3.33 2.31
C LEU A 25 11.19 -4.63 2.46
N TYR A 26 10.27 -4.71 3.43
CA TYR A 26 9.48 -5.92 3.64
C TYR A 26 8.56 -6.23 2.44
N PRO A 27 7.83 -5.25 1.86
CA PRO A 27 7.01 -5.49 0.68
C PRO A 27 7.81 -5.99 -0.52
N LEU A 28 9.00 -5.44 -0.77
CA LEU A 28 9.84 -5.85 -1.88
C LEU A 28 10.36 -7.28 -1.71
N ILE A 29 10.82 -7.64 -0.51
CA ILE A 29 11.27 -9.01 -0.21
C ILE A 29 10.11 -10.00 -0.43
N LEU A 30 8.92 -9.70 0.09
CA LEU A 30 7.74 -10.55 -0.06
C LEU A 30 7.25 -10.65 -1.51
N ALA A 31 7.31 -9.55 -2.26
CA ALA A 31 6.93 -9.52 -3.67
C ALA A 31 7.90 -10.32 -4.55
N ILE A 32 9.21 -10.18 -4.33
CA ILE A 32 10.24 -10.95 -5.03
C ILE A 32 10.06 -12.43 -4.73
N PHE A 33 9.93 -12.79 -3.44
CA PHE A 33 9.71 -14.18 -3.03
C PHE A 33 8.44 -14.76 -3.65
N SER A 34 7.31 -14.06 -3.58
CA SER A 34 6.02 -14.51 -4.14
C SER A 34 6.10 -14.70 -5.66
N THR A 35 6.77 -13.78 -6.36
CA THR A 35 6.92 -13.85 -7.82
C THR A 35 7.82 -15.01 -8.23
N ILE A 36 8.99 -15.16 -7.59
CA ILE A 36 9.92 -16.27 -7.85
C ILE A 36 9.23 -17.60 -7.57
N LEU A 37 8.52 -17.71 -6.44
CA LEU A 37 7.79 -18.92 -6.08
C LEU A 37 6.76 -19.29 -7.15
N LEU A 38 5.94 -18.34 -7.61
CA LEU A 38 4.89 -18.63 -8.59
C LEU A 38 5.44 -18.99 -9.96
N PHE A 39 6.47 -18.30 -10.43
CA PHE A 39 7.10 -18.62 -11.72
C PHE A 39 7.96 -19.89 -11.65
N GLY A 40 8.54 -20.21 -10.50
CA GLY A 40 9.20 -21.50 -10.25
C GLY A 40 8.20 -22.66 -10.26
N LEU A 41 7.06 -22.49 -9.59
CA LEU A 41 6.00 -23.51 -9.55
C LEU A 41 5.35 -23.77 -10.92
N LYS A 42 5.39 -22.81 -11.85
CA LYS A 42 4.95 -23.02 -13.24
C LYS A 42 5.70 -24.14 -13.95
N GLN A 43 6.90 -24.50 -13.51
CA GLN A 43 7.64 -25.65 -14.05
C GLN A 43 7.02 -27.00 -13.66
N PHE A 44 6.28 -27.04 -12.54
CA PHE A 44 5.69 -28.26 -11.97
C PHE A 44 4.17 -28.38 -12.21
N GLY A 45 3.51 -27.33 -12.68
CA GLY A 45 2.07 -27.34 -12.96
C GLY A 45 1.55 -26.02 -13.53
N GLN A 46 0.30 -26.01 -13.97
CA GLN A 46 -0.34 -24.79 -14.47
C GLN A 46 -0.75 -23.88 -13.31
N VAL A 47 -0.11 -22.70 -13.23
CA VAL A 47 -0.47 -21.64 -12.28
C VAL A 47 -1.37 -20.61 -12.96
N SER A 48 -2.64 -20.59 -12.56
CA SER A 48 -3.63 -19.63 -13.06
C SER A 48 -3.44 -18.24 -12.44
N LEU A 49 -2.78 -17.34 -13.17
CA LEU A 49 -2.57 -15.95 -12.73
C LEU A 49 -3.77 -15.04 -13.04
N TYR A 50 -4.17 -15.01 -14.32
CA TYR A 50 -5.14 -14.06 -14.87
C TYR A 50 -6.56 -14.62 -15.08
N ALA A 51 -6.77 -15.91 -14.82
CA ALA A 51 -8.10 -16.53 -14.95
C ALA A 51 -9.09 -16.00 -13.90
N ASP A 52 -10.38 -16.20 -14.12
CA ASP A 52 -11.46 -15.71 -13.24
C ASP A 52 -11.38 -16.24 -11.79
N ASN A 53 -10.74 -17.39 -11.58
CA ASN A 53 -10.42 -17.94 -10.26
C ASN A 53 -8.90 -18.01 -10.00
N GLY A 54 -8.14 -17.20 -10.73
CA GLY A 54 -6.69 -17.07 -10.60
C GLY A 54 -6.28 -16.20 -9.42
N ILE A 55 -4.98 -16.07 -9.21
CA ILE A 55 -4.42 -15.33 -8.06
C ILE A 55 -4.86 -13.87 -8.06
N ILE A 56 -4.88 -13.20 -9.22
CA ILE A 56 -5.30 -11.80 -9.32
C ILE A 56 -6.78 -11.66 -8.91
N ALA A 57 -7.64 -12.60 -9.28
CA ALA A 57 -9.07 -12.57 -8.92
C ALA A 57 -9.29 -12.72 -7.42
N LYS A 58 -8.53 -13.64 -6.80
CA LYS A 58 -8.59 -13.87 -5.35
C LYS A 58 -8.11 -12.66 -4.56
N ILE A 59 -7.01 -12.03 -5.00
CA ILE A 59 -6.52 -10.80 -4.39
C ILE A 59 -7.51 -9.67 -4.61
N LEU A 60 -8.07 -9.51 -5.80
CA LEU A 60 -9.12 -8.52 -6.08
C LEU A 60 -10.30 -8.66 -5.12
N GLY A 61 -10.84 -9.87 -4.94
CA GLY A 61 -11.95 -10.11 -4.01
C GLY A 61 -11.61 -9.77 -2.56
N PHE A 62 -10.37 -10.01 -2.12
CA PHE A 62 -9.89 -9.59 -0.81
C PHE A 62 -9.75 -8.06 -0.70
N VAL A 63 -9.16 -7.40 -1.70
CA VAL A 63 -8.88 -5.95 -1.65
C VAL A 63 -10.16 -5.12 -1.78
N GLN A 64 -11.19 -5.62 -2.47
CA GLN A 64 -12.44 -4.89 -2.70
C GLN A 64 -13.16 -4.37 -1.45
N VAL A 65 -13.01 -5.04 -0.30
CA VAL A 65 -13.66 -4.62 0.96
C VAL A 65 -12.81 -3.62 1.75
N LEU A 66 -11.52 -3.51 1.45
CA LEU A 66 -10.56 -2.75 2.24
C LEU A 66 -10.71 -1.22 2.15
N PRO A 67 -11.01 -0.60 0.99
CA PRO A 67 -11.23 0.85 0.94
C PRO A 67 -12.28 1.32 1.96
N GLY A 68 -13.39 0.59 2.08
CA GLY A 68 -14.45 0.90 3.04
C GLY A 68 -13.98 0.79 4.49
N PHE A 69 -13.21 -0.27 4.81
CA PHE A 69 -12.62 -0.45 6.14
C PHE A 69 -11.63 0.68 6.49
N TYR A 70 -10.75 1.05 5.57
CA TYR A 70 -9.79 2.13 5.80
C TYR A 70 -10.45 3.50 5.93
N ILE A 71 -11.52 3.79 5.16
CA ILE A 71 -12.30 5.02 5.32
C ILE A 71 -12.99 5.05 6.70
N ALA A 72 -13.53 3.93 7.16
CA ALA A 72 -14.13 3.85 8.49
C ALA A 72 -13.10 4.10 9.60
N ALA A 73 -11.92 3.47 9.51
CA ALA A 73 -10.81 3.71 10.44
C ALA A 73 -10.36 5.18 10.41
N LEU A 74 -10.22 5.77 9.22
CA LEU A 74 -9.89 7.17 9.03
C LEU A 74 -10.91 8.10 9.71
N ALA A 75 -12.21 7.85 9.52
CA ALA A 75 -13.28 8.64 10.14
C ALA A 75 -13.25 8.52 11.68
N ALA A 76 -13.03 7.32 12.21
CA ALA A 76 -12.89 7.11 13.65
C ALA A 76 -11.69 7.88 14.21
N ILE A 77 -10.52 7.77 13.57
CA ILE A 77 -9.30 8.47 13.99
C ILE A 77 -9.46 9.98 13.86
N ALA A 78 -10.15 10.48 12.84
CA ALA A 78 -10.40 11.91 12.65
C ALA A 78 -11.32 12.50 13.72
N THR A 79 -12.24 11.70 14.27
CA THR A 79 -13.25 12.15 15.25
C THR A 79 -12.94 11.76 16.68
N PHE A 80 -11.96 10.87 16.93
CA PHE A 80 -11.56 10.50 18.27
C PHE A 80 -11.14 11.72 19.09
N ASN A 81 -11.89 12.01 20.15
CA ASN A 81 -11.66 13.12 21.05
C ASN A 81 -10.72 12.71 22.20
N LYS A 82 -9.47 12.34 21.86
CA LYS A 82 -8.43 11.98 22.84
C LYS A 82 -7.18 12.81 22.60
N THR A 83 -6.82 13.65 23.56
CA THR A 83 -5.68 14.59 23.45
C THR A 83 -4.33 13.88 23.22
N ASP A 84 -4.18 12.62 23.63
CA ASP A 84 -2.96 11.83 23.42
C ASP A 84 -2.65 11.52 21.95
N ILE A 85 -3.65 11.53 21.07
CA ILE A 85 -3.44 11.30 19.63
C ILE A 85 -3.03 12.58 18.90
N ASP A 86 -3.22 13.73 19.55
CA ASP A 86 -2.84 15.05 19.05
C ASP A 86 -1.42 15.46 19.49
N LYS A 87 -0.79 14.65 20.35
CA LYS A 87 0.62 14.83 20.72
C LYS A 87 1.53 14.53 19.53
N ILE A 88 2.62 15.30 19.45
CA ILE A 88 3.74 15.02 18.55
C ILE A 88 4.29 13.64 18.89
N MET A 89 4.60 12.85 17.86
CA MET A 89 5.16 11.52 18.05
C MET A 89 6.53 11.57 18.77
N PRO A 90 6.90 10.56 19.57
CA PRO A 90 8.18 10.53 20.28
C PRO A 90 9.37 10.65 19.32
N THR A 91 10.49 11.18 19.81
CA THR A 91 11.71 11.33 19.01
C THR A 91 12.33 9.95 18.65
N PRO A 92 12.80 9.76 17.41
CA PRO A 92 12.74 10.70 16.29
C PRO A 92 11.34 10.76 15.67
N ALA A 93 10.71 11.94 15.71
CA ALA A 93 9.35 12.12 15.21
C ALA A 93 9.36 12.03 13.67
N PRO A 94 8.43 11.29 13.05
CA PRO A 94 8.28 11.29 11.60
C PRO A 94 7.96 12.71 11.09
N ARG A 95 8.62 13.10 10.01
CA ARG A 95 8.50 14.45 9.42
C ARG A 95 7.83 14.39 8.06
N ILE A 96 7.01 15.39 7.76
CA ILE A 96 6.49 15.61 6.41
C ILE A 96 6.80 17.03 5.96
N ASP A 97 7.28 17.17 4.73
CA ASP A 97 7.49 18.48 4.12
C ASP A 97 6.16 19.06 3.65
N ILE A 98 5.80 20.23 4.20
CA ILE A 98 4.66 21.01 3.73
C ILE A 98 5.14 22.31 3.09
N ILE A 99 4.47 22.71 2.01
CA ILE A 99 4.73 24.01 1.40
C ILE A 99 3.90 25.06 2.13
N VAL A 100 4.56 25.94 2.87
CA VAL A 100 3.98 27.09 3.56
C VAL A 100 4.53 28.34 2.88
N HIS A 101 3.64 29.17 2.31
CA HIS A 101 4.03 30.38 1.57
C HIS A 101 5.09 30.17 0.47
N GLY A 102 5.07 29.03 -0.21
CA GLY A 102 6.02 28.70 -1.29
C GLY A 102 7.36 28.11 -0.82
N GLN A 103 7.59 28.00 0.50
CA GLN A 103 8.78 27.35 1.06
C GLN A 103 8.44 25.98 1.65
N SER A 104 9.33 25.01 1.46
CA SER A 104 9.20 23.67 2.04
C SER A 104 9.63 23.72 3.51
N VAL A 105 8.72 23.40 4.42
CA VAL A 105 8.96 23.33 5.86
C VAL A 105 8.65 21.92 6.34
N ALA A 106 9.66 21.24 6.91
CA ALA A 106 9.50 19.96 7.56
C ALA A 106 8.77 20.15 8.89
N ILE A 107 7.60 19.51 9.03
CA ILE A 107 6.84 19.52 10.27
C ILE A 107 6.84 18.15 10.92
N GLU A 108 6.96 18.13 12.24
CA GLU A 108 6.81 16.91 13.02
C GLU A 108 5.33 16.50 13.07
N LEU A 109 5.08 15.22 12.84
CA LEU A 109 3.72 14.71 12.77
C LEU A 109 3.17 14.37 14.15
N THR A 110 1.92 14.73 14.37
CA THR A 110 1.11 14.15 15.44
C THR A 110 0.70 12.74 15.07
N ARG A 111 0.37 11.91 16.07
CA ARG A 111 -0.12 10.54 15.83
C ARG A 111 -1.35 10.53 14.93
N ARG A 112 -2.29 11.45 15.17
CA ARG A 112 -3.51 11.59 14.36
C ARG A 112 -3.17 11.86 12.90
N ARG A 113 -2.28 12.82 12.65
CA ARG A 113 -1.94 13.20 11.28
C ARG A 113 -1.20 12.08 10.56
N PHE A 114 -0.28 11.41 11.24
CA PHE A 114 0.41 10.23 10.69
C PHE A 114 -0.58 9.12 10.33
N LEU A 115 -1.43 8.72 11.28
CA LEU A 115 -2.41 7.66 11.07
C LEU A 115 -3.45 8.01 10.00
N CYS A 116 -3.97 9.24 10.00
CA CYS A 116 -4.89 9.70 8.96
C CYS A 116 -4.24 9.67 7.57
N SER A 117 -2.98 10.12 7.45
CA SER A 117 -2.24 10.04 6.20
C SER A 117 -2.03 8.59 5.74
N MET A 118 -1.70 7.69 6.67
CA MET A 118 -1.49 6.27 6.39
C MET A 118 -2.78 5.57 5.94
N PHE A 119 -3.91 5.76 6.63
CA PHE A 119 -5.19 5.16 6.21
C PHE A 119 -5.73 5.77 4.91
N ALA A 120 -5.48 7.06 4.66
CA ALA A 120 -5.77 7.66 3.36
C ALA A 120 -4.93 7.01 2.24
N PHE A 121 -3.64 6.77 2.49
CA PHE A 121 -2.76 6.06 1.57
C PHE A 121 -3.24 4.64 1.28
N LEU A 122 -3.51 3.84 2.32
CA LEU A 122 -4.03 2.48 2.20
C LEU A 122 -5.36 2.42 1.41
N THR A 123 -6.22 3.43 1.57
CA THR A 123 -7.45 3.57 0.78
C THR A 123 -7.14 3.82 -0.69
N ALA A 124 -6.21 4.72 -1.01
CA ALA A 124 -5.82 5.00 -2.39
C ALA A 124 -5.10 3.80 -3.04
N GLU A 125 -4.23 3.12 -2.30
CA GLU A 125 -3.49 1.95 -2.75
C GLU A 125 -4.42 0.76 -3.03
N SER A 126 -5.40 0.50 -2.16
CA SER A 126 -6.41 -0.53 -2.40
C SER A 126 -7.27 -0.25 -3.64
N LEU A 127 -7.69 1.01 -3.85
CA LEU A 127 -8.38 1.40 -5.09
C LEU A 127 -7.50 1.21 -6.33
N MET A 128 -6.21 1.56 -6.24
CA MET A 128 -5.25 1.36 -7.33
C MET A 128 -5.07 -0.13 -7.64
N LEU A 129 -4.94 -0.99 -6.63
CA LEU A 129 -4.87 -2.45 -6.79
C LEU A 129 -6.13 -3.04 -7.43
N ILE A 130 -7.31 -2.58 -7.03
CA ILE A 130 -8.59 -2.99 -7.62
C ILE A 130 -8.62 -2.66 -9.11
N VAL A 131 -8.28 -1.42 -9.47
CA VAL A 131 -8.24 -0.96 -10.86
C VAL A 131 -7.23 -1.76 -11.66
N LEU A 132 -6.01 -1.93 -11.14
CA LEU A 132 -4.96 -2.73 -11.80
C LEU A 132 -5.39 -4.18 -12.03
N ALA A 133 -6.03 -4.82 -11.05
CA ALA A 133 -6.51 -6.20 -11.18
C ALA A 133 -7.60 -6.33 -12.26
N ILE A 134 -8.59 -5.42 -12.26
CA ILE A 134 -9.67 -5.42 -13.26
C ILE A 134 -9.10 -5.25 -14.67
N PHE A 135 -8.22 -4.28 -14.87
CA PHE A 135 -7.58 -4.05 -16.17
C PHE A 135 -6.69 -5.21 -16.58
N ALA A 136 -5.92 -5.80 -15.66
CA ALA A 136 -5.06 -6.93 -15.96
C ALA A 136 -5.84 -8.15 -16.42
N GLN A 137 -6.97 -8.47 -15.77
CA GLN A 137 -7.83 -9.58 -16.19
C GLN A 137 -8.48 -9.32 -17.55
N SER A 138 -9.00 -8.11 -17.74
CA SER A 138 -9.71 -7.73 -18.97
C SER A 138 -8.78 -7.62 -20.18
N ALA A 139 -7.57 -7.10 -19.98
CA ALA A 139 -6.63 -6.82 -21.06
C ALA A 139 -5.64 -7.98 -21.33
N TYR A 140 -5.58 -9.01 -20.47
CA TYR A 140 -4.60 -10.08 -20.61
C TYR A 140 -4.66 -10.80 -21.96
N MET A 141 -5.86 -11.20 -22.41
CA MET A 141 -5.99 -11.97 -23.66
C MET A 141 -5.58 -11.13 -24.91
N PRO A 142 -6.05 -9.88 -25.08
CA PRO A 142 -5.54 -8.99 -26.12
C PRO A 142 -4.02 -8.74 -26.03
N LEU A 143 -3.48 -8.47 -24.84
CA LEU A 143 -2.06 -8.21 -24.66
C LEU A 143 -1.20 -9.43 -25.01
N LYS A 144 -1.66 -10.64 -24.65
CA LYS A 144 -0.99 -11.89 -25.03
C LYS A 144 -0.92 -12.08 -26.54
N ALA A 145 -1.93 -11.66 -27.29
CA ALA A 145 -1.95 -11.80 -28.75
C ALA A 145 -0.98 -10.83 -29.47
N ILE A 146 -0.73 -9.66 -28.88
CA ILE A 146 0.12 -8.62 -29.48
C ILE A 146 1.59 -8.81 -29.11
N ILE A 147 1.87 -9.28 -27.89
CA ILE A 147 3.23 -9.42 -27.37
C ILE A 147 3.88 -10.69 -27.90
N GLN A 148 5.09 -10.56 -28.45
CA GLN A 148 5.92 -11.67 -28.91
C GLN A 148 6.15 -12.69 -27.78
N GLU A 149 6.05 -13.98 -28.10
CA GLU A 149 6.07 -15.09 -27.13
C GLU A 149 7.28 -15.06 -26.19
N SER A 150 8.47 -14.70 -26.69
CA SER A 150 9.70 -14.57 -25.90
C SER A 150 9.62 -13.51 -24.80
N TRP A 151 8.81 -12.46 -24.99
CA TRP A 151 8.65 -11.36 -24.03
C TRP A 151 7.48 -11.56 -23.07
N GLN A 152 6.54 -12.48 -23.36
CA GLN A 152 5.33 -12.68 -22.55
C GLN A 152 5.65 -13.02 -21.09
N VAL A 153 6.66 -13.87 -20.86
CA VAL A 153 7.07 -14.28 -19.50
C VAL A 153 7.65 -13.08 -18.73
N TRP A 154 8.48 -12.26 -19.37
CA TRP A 154 9.10 -11.10 -18.75
C TRP A 154 8.08 -10.00 -18.44
N VAL A 155 7.18 -9.70 -19.38
CA VAL A 155 6.12 -8.71 -19.19
C VAL A 155 5.16 -9.17 -18.08
N SER A 156 4.75 -10.44 -18.10
CA SER A 156 3.89 -11.00 -17.05
C SER A 156 4.60 -11.00 -15.70
N GLY A 157 5.89 -11.39 -15.65
CA GLY A 157 6.69 -11.41 -14.43
C GLY A 157 6.85 -10.01 -13.83
N PHE A 158 7.14 -9.02 -14.66
CA PHE A 158 7.25 -7.61 -14.25
C PHE A 158 5.92 -7.06 -13.71
N PHE A 159 4.82 -7.31 -14.41
CA PHE A 159 3.49 -6.91 -13.95
C PHE A 159 3.14 -7.55 -12.59
N ILE A 160 3.35 -8.86 -12.46
CA ILE A 160 3.07 -9.60 -11.24
C ILE A 160 3.95 -9.12 -10.08
N MET A 161 5.21 -8.80 -10.34
CA MET A 161 6.13 -8.23 -9.35
C MET A 161 5.59 -6.90 -8.80
N ILE A 162 5.20 -5.97 -9.67
CA ILE A 162 4.63 -4.68 -9.26
C ILE A 162 3.30 -4.90 -8.51
N PHE A 163 2.45 -5.78 -9.02
CA PHE A 163 1.17 -6.08 -8.40
C PHE A 163 1.35 -6.63 -6.98
N PHE A 164 2.28 -7.56 -6.78
CA PHE A 164 2.60 -8.06 -5.44
C PHE A 164 3.29 -7.04 -4.56
N LEU A 165 4.14 -6.16 -5.12
CA LEU A 165 4.78 -5.10 -4.34
C LEU A 165 3.72 -4.21 -3.69
N LEU A 166 2.76 -3.72 -4.48
CA LEU A 166 1.65 -2.89 -3.99
C LEU A 166 0.76 -3.67 -3.02
N PHE A 167 0.48 -4.95 -3.30
CA PHE A 167 -0.32 -5.78 -2.41
C PHE A 167 0.35 -5.99 -1.06
N TRP A 168 1.64 -6.34 -1.03
CA TRP A 168 2.38 -6.54 0.21
C TRP A 168 2.64 -5.23 0.94
N GLN A 169 2.83 -4.12 0.23
CA GLN A 169 2.93 -2.78 0.81
C GLN A 169 1.66 -2.43 1.59
N MET A 170 0.50 -2.65 0.97
CA MET A 170 -0.81 -2.48 1.63
C MET A 170 -0.94 -3.37 2.87
N ILE A 171 -0.58 -4.65 2.79
CA ILE A 171 -0.67 -5.60 3.92
C ILE A 171 0.24 -5.17 5.08
N VAL A 172 1.52 -4.93 4.80
CA VAL A 172 2.53 -4.60 5.82
C VAL A 172 2.19 -3.26 6.50
N ALA A 173 1.83 -2.24 5.73
CA ALA A 173 1.40 -0.95 6.28
C ALA A 173 0.08 -1.07 7.07
N SER A 174 -0.84 -1.98 6.69
CA SER A 174 -2.04 -2.27 7.48
C SER A 174 -1.71 -2.86 8.83
N PHE A 175 -0.82 -3.85 8.90
CA PHE A 175 -0.35 -4.42 10.16
C PHE A 175 0.33 -3.37 11.04
N TRP A 176 1.13 -2.49 10.43
CA TRP A 176 1.76 -1.40 11.16
C TRP A 176 0.72 -0.44 11.75
N GLY A 177 -0.31 -0.11 10.98
CA GLY A 177 -1.43 0.70 11.46
C GLY A 177 -2.23 0.06 12.57
N LEU A 178 -2.49 -1.25 12.47
CA LEU A 178 -3.18 -2.02 13.51
C LEU A 178 -2.35 -2.11 14.79
N TYR A 179 -1.03 -2.30 14.70
CA TYR A 179 -0.12 -2.23 15.84
C TYR A 179 -0.21 -0.86 16.54
N TYR A 180 -0.21 0.22 15.74
CA TYR A 180 -0.31 1.57 16.29
C TYR A 180 -1.63 1.81 17.03
N LEU A 181 -2.76 1.38 16.45
CA LEU A 181 -4.09 1.56 17.04
C LEU A 181 -4.35 0.63 18.23
N GLY A 182 -3.98 -0.64 18.09
CA GLY A 182 -4.27 -1.68 19.07
C GLY A 182 -3.36 -1.59 20.30
N GLU A 183 -2.09 -1.28 20.10
CA GLU A 183 -1.09 -1.36 21.16
C GLU A 183 -0.46 -0.01 21.45
N ARG A 184 0.18 0.63 20.47
CA ARG A 184 1.01 1.82 20.72
C ARG A 184 0.22 3.02 21.26
N LEU A 185 -1.04 3.18 20.84
CA LEU A 185 -1.93 4.26 21.32
C LEU A 185 -2.28 4.14 22.82
N HIS A 186 -2.12 2.94 23.38
CA HIS A 186 -2.41 2.65 24.79
C HIS A 186 -1.16 2.67 25.67
N GLN A 187 0.04 2.67 25.07
CA GLN A 187 1.30 2.69 25.80
C GLN A 187 1.72 4.13 26.16
N PRO A 188 2.32 4.36 27.34
CA PRO A 188 2.88 5.66 27.70
C PRO A 188 4.08 6.02 26.82
N ASP A 189 4.33 7.33 26.68
CA ASP A 189 5.41 7.90 25.88
C ASP A 189 6.75 7.67 26.62
N THR A 190 7.38 6.51 26.41
CA THR A 190 8.78 6.24 26.76
C THR A 190 9.71 6.59 25.63
#